data_AF-A0A328HIB2-F1
#
_entry.id   AF-A0A328HIB2-F1
#
_cell.length_a   1.000
_cell.length_b   1.000
_cell.length_c   1.000
_cell.angle_alpha   90.00
_cell.angle_beta   90.00
_cell.angle_gamma   90.00
#
_symmetry.space_group_name_H-M   'P 1'
#
loop_
_entity.id
_entity.type
_entity.pdbx_description
1 polymer ?
#
loop_
_entity_poly.entity_id
_entity_poly.type
_entity_poly.pdbx_seq_one_letter_code
_entity_poly.pdbx_strand_id
1 'polypeptide(L)'
;MTDRDHDEDLWQEFDRLPAAGPDRVQGLPGGEPWGFGFRTGVRSARVAFGFAVYALVLGTVLVLTGAIVFISQGRWLLLGLMVLIETIFIFAFSWLVGQARNRRSGQ
;
A
#
# COMPACT_ATOMS: atom_id res chain seq x y z
N MET A 1 34.81 44.69 -16.98
CA MET A 1 33.61 45.16 -17.69
C MET A 1 33.20 44.09 -18.67
N THR A 2 32.26 43.22 -18.24
CA THR A 2 31.28 42.44 -19.02
C THR A 2 30.61 41.48 -18.05
N ASP A 3 29.85 42.07 -17.12
CA ASP A 3 28.74 41.39 -16.48
C ASP A 3 27.63 41.47 -17.55
N ARG A 4 27.25 40.34 -18.13
CA ARG A 4 26.20 40.27 -19.16
C ARG A 4 25.06 39.46 -18.57
N ASP A 5 24.13 40.21 -17.98
CA ASP A 5 22.68 39.99 -17.96
C ASP A 5 22.23 38.63 -18.51
N HIS A 6 22.39 37.58 -17.69
CA HIS A 6 21.69 36.30 -17.87
C HIS A 6 20.41 36.25 -17.00
N ASP A 7 19.86 37.43 -16.71
CA ASP A 7 18.54 37.65 -16.13
C ASP A 7 17.48 37.90 -17.22
N GLU A 8 17.68 37.36 -18.44
CA GLU A 8 16.53 37.16 -19.33
C GLU A 8 15.67 36.05 -18.70
N ASP A 9 14.72 36.50 -17.87
CA ASP A 9 13.69 35.75 -17.17
C ASP A 9 13.33 34.46 -17.90
N LEU A 10 13.86 33.34 -17.39
CA LEU A 10 13.48 31.98 -17.81
C LEU A 10 11.96 31.77 -17.75
N TRP A 11 11.28 32.54 -16.91
CA TRP A 11 9.84 32.61 -16.78
C TRP A 11 9.15 33.24 -18.00
N GLN A 12 9.73 34.28 -18.61
CA GLN A 12 9.19 34.86 -19.84
C GLN A 12 9.36 33.93 -21.05
N GLU A 13 10.40 33.10 -21.06
CA GLU A 13 10.56 32.06 -22.08
C GLU A 13 9.52 30.94 -21.89
N PHE A 14 9.23 30.55 -20.65
CA PHE A 14 8.17 29.60 -20.32
C PHE A 14 6.77 30.09 -20.70
N ASP A 15 6.45 31.36 -20.41
CA ASP A 15 5.15 31.95 -20.75
C ASP A 15 4.93 32.08 -22.27
N ARG A 16 6.01 32.09 -23.06
CA ARG A 16 5.95 32.09 -24.54
C ARG A 16 5.83 30.69 -25.13
N LEU A 17 5.93 29.63 -24.32
CA LEU A 17 5.74 28.27 -24.81
C LEU A 17 4.27 28.09 -25.24
N PRO A 18 4.02 27.50 -26.42
CA PRO A 18 2.67 27.15 -26.81
C PRO A 18 2.07 26.17 -25.81
N ALA A 19 0.76 26.28 -25.55
CA ALA A 19 0.05 25.36 -24.67
C ALA A 19 0.41 23.92 -25.03
N ALA A 20 0.76 23.12 -24.01
CA ALA A 20 1.14 21.72 -24.18
C ALA A 20 0.14 21.05 -25.11
N GLY A 21 0.63 20.57 -26.26
CA GLY A 21 -0.21 19.94 -27.27
C GLY A 21 -1.02 18.79 -26.68
N PRO A 22 -2.06 18.31 -27.37
CA PRO A 22 -2.85 17.19 -26.90
C PRO A 22 -1.92 16.05 -26.48
N ASP A 23 -2.16 15.51 -25.28
CA ASP A 23 -1.40 14.46 -24.57
C ASP A 23 -1.41 13.10 -25.29
N ARG A 24 -1.61 13.12 -26.62
CA ARG A 24 -1.73 11.98 -27.51
C ARG A 24 -0.63 12.09 -28.56
N VAL A 25 0.42 11.32 -28.36
CA VAL A 25 1.43 11.06 -29.40
C VAL A 25 0.72 10.45 -30.61
N GLN A 26 0.75 11.11 -31.76
CA GLN A 26 0.13 10.62 -32.99
C GLN A 26 0.76 9.27 -33.38
N GLY A 27 -0.08 8.23 -33.52
CA GLY A 27 0.33 6.89 -33.93
C GLY A 27 0.15 5.80 -32.86
N LEU A 28 -0.19 6.14 -31.62
CA LEU A 28 -0.43 5.15 -30.55
C LEU A 28 -1.94 4.99 -30.27
N PRO A 29 -2.55 3.82 -30.52
CA PRO A 29 -3.94 3.58 -30.19
C PRO A 29 -4.08 3.43 -28.66
N GLY A 30 -4.67 4.44 -28.02
CA GLY A 30 -5.00 4.40 -26.59
C GLY A 30 -3.87 4.92 -25.71
N GLY A 31 -4.09 6.09 -25.13
CA GLY A 31 -3.17 6.73 -24.19
C GLY A 31 -3.07 5.95 -22.89
N GLU A 32 -2.03 5.14 -22.76
CA GLU A 32 -1.37 5.05 -21.47
C GLU A 32 -0.43 6.25 -21.34
N PRO A 33 -0.61 7.11 -20.33
CA PRO A 33 0.32 8.20 -20.10
C PRO A 33 1.70 7.60 -19.82
N TRP A 34 2.69 7.96 -20.64
CA TRP A 34 4.11 7.73 -20.37
C TRP A 34 4.64 8.66 -19.25
N GLY A 35 3.80 8.94 -18.25
CA GLY A 35 4.21 9.62 -17.04
C GLY A 35 5.10 8.72 -16.20
N PHE A 36 5.85 9.32 -15.27
CA PHE A 36 6.57 8.65 -14.19
C PHE A 36 5.66 7.65 -13.47
N GLY A 37 5.53 6.45 -14.06
CA GLY A 37 4.90 5.32 -13.44
C GLY A 37 5.81 4.98 -12.31
N PHE A 38 5.49 5.45 -11.11
CA PHE A 38 5.95 4.80 -9.91
C PHE A 38 5.63 3.32 -10.14
N ARG A 39 6.67 2.55 -10.46
CA ARG A 39 6.70 1.11 -10.22
C ARG A 39 6.72 0.89 -8.70
N THR A 40 5.87 1.59 -7.95
CA THR A 40 5.38 1.13 -6.65
C THR A 40 4.41 -0.03 -6.83
N GLY A 41 4.21 -0.48 -8.08
CA GLY A 41 4.18 -1.89 -8.43
C GLY A 41 5.45 -2.63 -8.00
N VAL A 42 5.70 -2.66 -6.67
CA VAL A 42 6.20 -3.88 -6.05
C VAL A 42 5.44 -5.05 -6.71
N ARG A 43 6.09 -6.21 -6.80
CA ARG A 43 5.39 -7.51 -6.90
C ARG A 43 4.54 -7.75 -5.63
N SER A 44 3.73 -6.75 -5.26
CA SER A 44 3.30 -6.30 -3.94
C SER A 44 2.46 -7.32 -3.24
N ALA A 45 1.65 -8.03 -4.02
CA ALA A 45 0.79 -9.05 -3.51
C ALA A 45 1.56 -10.12 -2.72
N ARG A 46 2.78 -10.51 -3.13
CA ARG A 46 3.57 -11.49 -2.39
C ARG A 46 4.16 -10.92 -1.09
N VAL A 47 4.62 -9.67 -1.11
CA VAL A 47 5.19 -9.02 0.09
C VAL A 47 4.09 -8.71 1.10
N ALA A 48 2.96 -8.16 0.64
CA ALA A 48 1.78 -7.91 1.46
C ALA A 48 1.24 -9.22 2.06
N PHE A 49 1.18 -10.30 1.28
CA PHE A 49 0.81 -11.61 1.79
C PHE A 49 1.81 -12.14 2.82
N GLY A 50 3.12 -12.01 2.56
CA GLY A 50 4.16 -12.40 3.51
C GLY A 50 4.07 -11.63 4.83
N PHE A 51 3.84 -10.31 4.77
CA PHE A 51 3.61 -9.48 5.95
C PHE A 51 2.34 -9.88 6.70
N ALA A 52 1.27 -10.17 5.96
CA ALA A 52 0.00 -10.62 6.52
C ALA A 52 0.18 -11.94 7.29
N VAL A 53 0.85 -12.93 6.71
CA VAL A 53 1.17 -14.21 7.37
C VAL A 53 2.07 -13.99 8.59
N TYR A 54 3.10 -13.14 8.47
CA TYR A 54 3.97 -12.82 9.59
C TYR A 54 3.19 -12.20 10.76
N ALA A 55 2.34 -11.22 10.49
CA ALA A 55 1.50 -10.59 11.50
C ALA A 55 0.54 -11.58 12.17
N LEU A 56 -0.04 -12.51 11.39
CA LEU A 56 -0.88 -13.57 11.92
C LEU A 56 -0.11 -14.47 12.88
N VAL A 57 1.06 -14.99 12.46
CA VAL A 57 1.90 -15.85 13.29
C VAL A 57 2.34 -15.13 14.56
N LEU A 58 2.81 -13.89 14.43
CA LEU A 58 3.26 -13.08 15.56
C LEU A 58 2.11 -12.83 16.55
N GLY A 59 0.92 -12.48 16.05
CA GLY A 59 -0.29 -12.30 16.86
C GLY A 59 -0.66 -13.55 17.63
N THR A 60 -0.71 -14.70 16.96
CA THR A 60 -1.05 -15.99 17.59
C THR A 60 -0.04 -16.39 18.68
N VAL A 61 1.27 -16.17 18.46
CA VAL A 61 2.29 -16.40 19.50
C VAL A 61 2.07 -15.49 20.72
N LEU A 62 1.73 -14.23 20.48
CA LEU A 62 1.45 -13.27 21.55
C LEU A 62 0.22 -13.67 22.36
N VAL A 63 -0.84 -14.13 21.70
CA VAL A 63 -2.07 -14.62 22.33
C VAL A 63 -1.81 -15.89 23.12
N LEU A 64 -1.05 -16.85 22.59
CA LEU A 64 -0.65 -18.05 23.32
C LEU A 64 0.11 -17.70 24.61
N THR A 65 1.06 -16.78 24.50
CA THR A 65 1.85 -16.32 25.65
C THR A 65 0.96 -15.62 26.69
N GLY A 66 0.08 -14.72 26.24
CA GLY A 66 -0.90 -14.05 27.09
C GLY A 66 -1.88 -15.03 27.76
N ALA A 67 -2.29 -16.08 27.05
CA ALA A 67 -3.17 -17.11 27.59
C ALA A 67 -2.51 -17.86 28.75
N ILE A 68 -1.26 -18.28 28.58
CA ILE A 68 -0.49 -18.96 29.64
C ILE A 68 -0.40 -18.06 30.88
N VAL A 69 -0.11 -16.77 30.69
CA VAL A 69 0.00 -15.80 31.80
C VAL A 69 -1.35 -15.52 32.47
N PHE A 70 -2.44 -15.38 31.71
CA PHE A 70 -3.75 -15.09 32.30
C PHE A 70 -4.36 -16.30 33.00
N ILE A 71 -4.11 -17.52 32.50
CA ILE A 71 -4.48 -18.76 33.20
C ILE A 71 -3.74 -18.85 34.53
N SER A 72 -2.42 -18.58 34.55
CA SER A 72 -1.64 -18.65 35.79
C SER A 72 -2.05 -17.60 36.82
N GLN A 73 -2.56 -16.46 36.37
CA GLN A 73 -3.10 -15.39 37.24
C GLN A 73 -4.59 -15.53 37.56
N GLY A 74 -5.28 -16.57 37.06
CA GLY A 74 -6.72 -16.79 37.27
C GLY A 74 -7.63 -15.72 36.65
N ARG A 75 -7.14 -14.95 35.67
CA ARG A 75 -7.86 -13.78 35.10
C ARG A 75 -8.69 -14.18 33.88
N TRP A 76 -9.75 -14.94 34.14
CA TRP A 76 -10.64 -15.49 33.11
C TRP A 76 -11.33 -14.46 32.22
N LEU A 77 -11.67 -13.27 32.75
CA LEU A 77 -12.32 -12.22 31.98
C LEU A 77 -11.38 -11.64 30.91
N LEU A 78 -10.12 -11.37 31.28
CA LEU A 78 -9.10 -10.89 30.33
C LEU A 78 -8.73 -11.98 29.32
N LEU A 79 -8.69 -13.24 29.75
CA LEU A 79 -8.53 -14.38 28.86
C LEU A 79 -9.65 -14.42 27.81
N GLY A 80 -10.90 -14.34 28.24
CA GLY A 80 -12.06 -14.34 27.35
C GLY A 80 -12.05 -13.17 26.37
N LEU A 81 -11.74 -11.96 26.84
CA LEU A 81 -11.61 -10.78 25.98
C LEU A 81 -10.48 -10.95 24.95
N MET A 82 -9.33 -11.48 25.35
CA MET A 82 -8.20 -11.71 24.45
C MET A 82 -8.55 -12.74 23.37
N VAL A 83 -9.19 -13.84 23.74
CA VAL A 83 -9.67 -14.87 22.77
C VAL A 83 -10.70 -14.27 21.81
N LEU A 84 -11.60 -13.43 22.30
CA LEU A 84 -12.58 -12.74 21.45
C LEU A 84 -11.89 -11.84 20.41
N ILE A 85 -10.91 -11.03 20.85
CA ILE A 85 -10.15 -10.15 19.96
C ILE A 85 -9.39 -10.97 18.90
N GLU A 86 -8.71 -12.05 19.30
CA GLU A 86 -7.99 -12.93 18.37
C GLU A 86 -8.95 -13.55 17.34
N THR A 87 -10.13 -14.00 17.78
CA THR A 87 -11.13 -14.59 16.89
C THR A 87 -11.60 -13.59 15.83
N ILE A 88 -11.87 -12.34 16.25
CA ILE A 88 -12.22 -11.24 15.33
C ILE A 88 -11.06 -10.97 14.36
N PHE A 89 -9.83 -10.95 14.85
CA PHE A 89 -8.64 -10.72 14.03
C PHE A 89 -8.49 -11.80 12.95
N ILE A 90 -8.58 -13.08 13.32
CA ILE A 90 -8.51 -14.22 12.36
C ILE A 90 -9.65 -14.14 11.34
N PHE A 91 -10.86 -13.78 11.77
CA PHE A 91 -12.01 -13.65 10.88
C PHE A 91 -11.83 -12.52 9.87
N ALA A 92 -11.45 -11.32 10.34
CA ALA A 92 -11.16 -10.18 9.47
C ALA A 92 -10.02 -10.48 8.49
N PHE A 93 -8.98 -11.16 8.96
CA PHE A 93 -7.86 -11.60 8.13
C PHE A 93 -8.29 -12.58 7.04
N SER A 94 -9.09 -13.59 7.40
CA SER A 94 -9.62 -14.58 6.45
C SER A 94 -10.51 -13.94 5.39
N TRP A 95 -11.32 -12.96 5.79
CA TRP A 95 -12.17 -12.18 4.89
C TRP A 95 -11.34 -11.36 3.89
N LEU A 96 -10.29 -10.68 4.35
CA LEU A 96 -9.36 -9.93 3.50
C LEU A 96 -8.65 -10.83 2.48
N VAL A 97 -8.21 -12.02 2.90
CA VAL A 97 -7.59 -13.01 2.00
C VAL A 97 -8.59 -13.50 0.95
N GLY A 98 -9.84 -13.74 1.34
CA GLY A 98 -10.92 -14.09 0.41
C GLY A 98 -11.17 -13.00 -0.63
N GLN A 99 -11.23 -11.73 -0.19
CA GLN A 99 -11.41 -10.58 -1.07
C GLN A 99 -10.24 -10.41 -2.05
N ALA A 100 -9.01 -10.66 -1.59
CA ALA A 100 -7.80 -10.62 -2.43
C ALA A 100 -7.72 -11.77 -3.45
N ARG A 101 -8.39 -12.90 -3.20
CA ARG A 101 -8.53 -14.00 -4.18
C ARG A 101 -9.57 -13.66 -5.25
N ASN A 102 -10.76 -13.19 -4.86
CA ASN A 102 -11.84 -12.90 -5.82
C ASN A 102 -11.49 -11.77 -6.81
N ARG A 103 -10.64 -10.81 -6.42
CA ARG A 103 -10.15 -9.77 -7.34
C ARG A 103 -9.30 -10.30 -8.50
N ARG A 104 -8.71 -11.49 -8.39
CA ARG A 104 -7.90 -12.09 -9.47
C ARG A 104 -8.74 -12.87 -10.50
N SER A 105 -10.02 -13.09 -10.22
CA SER A 105 -10.93 -13.85 -11.10
C SER A 105 -11.69 -12.98 -12.09
N GLY A 106 -11.57 -11.65 -11.99
CA GLY A 106 -12.28 -10.66 -12.81
C GLY A 106 -11.37 -9.85 -13.74
N GLN A 107 -10.11 -10.24 -13.88
CA GLN A 107 -9.19 -9.80 -14.95
C GLN A 107 -8.94 -10.99 -15.87
#